data_AF-A0AA35TDS3-F1
#
_entry.id   AF-A0AA35TDS3-F1
#
_cell.length_a   1.000
_cell.length_b   1.000
_cell.length_c   1.000
_cell.angle_alpha   90.00
_cell.angle_beta   90.00
_cell.angle_gamma   90.00
#
_symmetry.space_group_name_H-M   'P 1'
#
loop_
_entity.id
_entity.type
_entity.pdbx_description
1 polymer ?
#
loop_
_entity_poly.entity_id
_entity_poly.type
_entity_poly.pdbx_seq_one_letter_code
_entity_poly.pdbx_strand_id
1 'polypeptide(L)'
;MDCREDEQLRGITMKSSAIALHYTNGEEEFLINLIDSPGHVDFSSEVSTAVRLCDGAIVLVDAVEGVCPQTHTVLQQAWLEGIKPCLVINKIDRLITELQYTPTEAYYRLQDLLEQVNAITGGLFTSELMEAAANSKDIGSRADTQGDKEEEVMYDWSDGLDETDDSALYFSPEAGNVVFASALDGWGFGVSHFAELYSKKLGIRQEVLQRTLWGNFYLNSKAKRIFRGATAKAKKPLFVQFVLDNIWAVYDAVVLQRDKTKIEKIVGSLGLKIPARDSRHTDPRVHLAAICSQWLPLAPAVLAMATSHLPSPLQLEPSRVERLMCSTAQSFDSFPVQTQQLSRDFLVCSSSEDAPTIGFVSKLFCVDHSMLPQNQSRPLTMEEIAKRRAAVKQRLKDQENLSSTGESEKERERES
;
A
#
# COMPACT_ATOMS: atom_id res chain seq x y z
N MET A 1 -6.76 -12.81 -2.62
CA MET A 1 -6.66 -12.70 -1.14
C MET A 1 -7.76 -13.50 -0.45
N ASP A 2 -8.86 -13.81 -1.15
CA ASP A 2 -9.98 -14.59 -0.61
C ASP A 2 -9.59 -16.04 -0.32
N CYS A 3 -9.31 -16.34 0.94
CA CYS A 3 -8.94 -17.69 1.39
C CYS A 3 -10.15 -18.57 1.65
N ARG A 4 -11.35 -17.99 1.88
CA ARG A 4 -12.54 -18.74 2.26
C ARG A 4 -13.38 -19.10 1.04
N GLU A 5 -13.97 -20.30 1.04
CA GLU A 5 -14.77 -20.80 -0.08
C GLU A 5 -16.00 -19.93 -0.38
N ASP A 6 -16.61 -19.35 0.66
CA ASP A 6 -17.76 -18.44 0.53
C ASP A 6 -17.39 -17.10 -0.11
N GLU A 7 -16.18 -16.61 0.12
CA GLU A 7 -15.64 -15.39 -0.51
C GLU A 7 -15.31 -15.63 -1.98
N GLN A 8 -14.66 -16.76 -2.28
CA GLN A 8 -14.32 -17.16 -3.65
C GLN A 8 -15.57 -17.35 -4.53
N LEU A 9 -16.64 -17.95 -3.97
CA LEU A 9 -17.91 -18.14 -4.68
C LEU A 9 -18.63 -16.82 -5.00
N ARG A 10 -18.53 -15.84 -4.10
CA ARG A 10 -19.20 -14.54 -4.25
C ARG A 10 -18.35 -13.51 -4.98
N GLY A 11 -17.04 -13.72 -5.08
CA GLY A 11 -16.09 -12.77 -5.66
C GLY A 11 -15.96 -11.47 -4.85
N ILE A 12 -16.30 -11.52 -3.56
CA ILE A 12 -16.19 -10.38 -2.64
C ILE A 12 -15.46 -10.83 -1.36
N THR A 13 -14.55 -9.99 -0.90
CA THR A 13 -13.91 -10.15 0.40
C THR A 13 -14.93 -9.85 1.49
N MET A 14 -15.15 -10.79 2.40
CA MET A 14 -16.09 -10.62 3.52
C MET A 14 -15.39 -10.43 4.84
N LYS A 15 -14.21 -11.06 5.04
CA LYS A 15 -13.43 -10.95 6.27
C LYS A 15 -12.05 -10.37 6.01
N SER A 16 -11.65 -9.43 6.87
CA SER A 16 -10.27 -8.96 6.88
C SER A 16 -9.26 -10.08 7.12
N SER A 17 -8.14 -10.09 6.39
CA SER A 17 -7.04 -11.04 6.55
C SER A 17 -5.72 -10.30 6.73
N ALA A 18 -4.78 -10.86 7.51
CA ALA A 18 -3.47 -10.25 7.74
C ALA A 18 -2.37 -11.12 7.14
N ILE A 19 -1.46 -10.50 6.38
CA ILE A 19 -0.31 -11.15 5.74
C ILE A 19 0.96 -10.37 6.09
N ALA A 20 1.98 -11.08 6.55
CA ALA A 20 3.32 -10.51 6.72
C ALA A 20 4.11 -10.62 5.42
N LEU A 21 4.55 -9.48 4.89
CA LEU A 21 5.36 -9.36 3.68
C LEU A 21 6.75 -8.89 4.07
N HIS A 22 7.77 -9.65 3.67
CA HIS A 22 9.17 -9.24 3.80
C HIS A 22 9.60 -8.53 2.52
N TYR A 23 10.01 -7.27 2.63
CA TYR A 23 10.43 -6.46 1.50
C TYR A 23 11.83 -5.88 1.76
N THR A 24 12.74 -6.05 0.81
CA THR A 24 14.09 -5.50 0.89
C THR A 24 14.24 -4.43 -0.18
N ASN A 25 14.52 -3.20 0.24
CA ASN A 25 14.75 -2.07 -0.64
C ASN A 25 16.21 -1.64 -0.57
N GLY A 26 17.05 -2.21 -1.45
CA GLY A 26 18.49 -1.98 -1.38
C GLY A 26 19.11 -2.65 -0.16
N GLU A 27 19.58 -1.85 0.80
CA GLU A 27 20.21 -2.33 2.05
C GLU A 27 19.24 -2.37 3.23
N GLU A 28 18.04 -1.81 3.09
CA GLU A 28 17.04 -1.76 4.16
C GLU A 28 16.04 -2.92 4.06
N GLU A 29 15.83 -3.60 5.19
CA GLU A 29 14.84 -4.68 5.32
C GLU A 29 13.59 -4.15 6.03
N PHE A 30 12.44 -4.36 5.40
CA PHE A 30 11.13 -3.95 5.89
C PHE A 30 10.23 -5.16 6.11
N LEU A 31 9.53 -5.17 7.25
CA LEU A 31 8.43 -6.08 7.52
C LEU A 31 7.12 -5.31 7.38
N ILE A 32 6.35 -5.62 6.35
CA ILE A 32 5.08 -4.96 6.05
C ILE A 32 3.94 -5.91 6.41
N ASN A 33 3.14 -5.53 7.40
CA ASN A 33 1.94 -6.26 7.77
C ASN A 33 0.77 -5.70 6.94
N LEU A 34 0.40 -6.43 5.89
CA LEU A 34 -0.71 -6.07 5.02
C LEU A 34 -2.02 -6.60 5.63
N ILE A 35 -2.91 -5.69 5.98
CA ILE A 35 -4.28 -6.01 6.36
C ILE A 35 -5.17 -5.80 5.13
N ASP A 36 -5.72 -6.89 4.62
CA ASP A 36 -6.72 -6.85 3.56
C ASP A 36 -8.08 -6.53 4.21
N SER A 37 -8.72 -5.44 3.80
CA SER A 37 -10.03 -5.02 4.30
C SER A 37 -11.10 -5.18 3.21
N PRO A 38 -12.33 -5.59 3.56
CA PRO A 38 -13.38 -5.76 2.56
C PRO A 38 -13.78 -4.43 1.92
N GLY A 39 -13.91 -4.39 0.58
CA GLY A 39 -14.27 -3.16 -0.15
C GLY A 39 -15.78 -2.91 -0.28
N HIS A 40 -16.63 -3.85 0.14
CA HIS A 40 -18.08 -3.73 -0.02
C HIS A 40 -18.71 -2.89 1.11
N VAL A 41 -19.68 -2.04 0.76
CA VAL A 41 -20.35 -1.10 1.70
C VAL A 41 -20.99 -1.79 2.92
N ASP A 42 -21.53 -2.99 2.72
CA ASP A 42 -22.16 -3.79 3.78
C ASP A 42 -21.17 -4.22 4.88
N PHE A 43 -19.86 -4.18 4.61
CA PHE A 43 -18.80 -4.53 5.57
C PHE A 43 -18.02 -3.32 6.06
N SER A 44 -18.62 -2.13 6.01
CA SER A 44 -18.00 -0.87 6.47
C SER A 44 -17.53 -0.88 7.93
N SER A 45 -18.17 -1.67 8.79
CA SER A 45 -17.72 -1.87 10.18
C SER A 45 -16.38 -2.61 10.25
N GLU A 46 -16.14 -3.57 9.35
CA GLU A 46 -14.85 -4.25 9.25
C GLU A 46 -13.76 -3.32 8.73
N VAL A 47 -14.10 -2.43 7.79
CA VAL A 47 -13.16 -1.43 7.25
C VAL A 47 -12.72 -0.48 8.36
N SER A 48 -13.65 0.09 9.12
CA SER A 48 -13.32 0.98 10.25
C SER A 48 -12.42 0.29 11.28
N THR A 49 -12.71 -0.98 11.58
CA THR A 49 -11.94 -1.81 12.53
C THR A 49 -10.52 -2.09 12.01
N ALA A 50 -10.37 -2.36 10.71
CA ALA A 50 -9.08 -2.59 10.06
C ALA A 50 -8.25 -1.30 9.98
N VAL A 51 -8.87 -0.19 9.60
CA VAL A 51 -8.24 1.13 9.51
C VAL A 51 -7.61 1.50 10.87
N ARG A 52 -8.30 1.30 11.99
CA ARG A 52 -7.76 1.55 13.34
C ARG A 52 -6.51 0.74 13.71
N LEU A 53 -6.32 -0.44 13.11
CA LEU A 53 -5.11 -1.26 13.31
C LEU A 53 -3.93 -0.81 12.45
N CYS A 54 -4.17 -0.12 11.35
CA CYS A 54 -3.18 0.15 10.31
C CYS A 54 -2.52 1.50 10.50
N ASP A 55 -1.18 1.56 10.52
CA ASP A 55 -0.44 2.82 10.59
C ASP A 55 -0.57 3.70 9.34
N GLY A 56 -0.84 3.06 8.20
CA GLY A 56 -1.00 3.67 6.88
C GLY A 56 -2.13 3.03 6.08
N ALA A 57 -2.63 3.72 5.07
CA ALA A 57 -3.65 3.19 4.17
C ALA A 57 -3.21 3.30 2.70
N ILE A 58 -3.57 2.32 1.89
CA ILE A 58 -3.42 2.39 0.44
C ILE A 58 -4.83 2.51 -0.15
N VAL A 59 -5.12 3.65 -0.76
CA VAL A 59 -6.42 3.95 -1.36
C VAL A 59 -6.35 3.63 -2.84
N LEU A 60 -7.19 2.71 -3.28
CA LEU A 60 -7.29 2.29 -4.67
C LEU A 60 -8.40 3.09 -5.37
N VAL A 61 -8.07 3.71 -6.50
CA VAL A 61 -9.03 4.45 -7.35
C VAL A 61 -8.96 3.89 -8.77
N ASP A 62 -10.12 3.67 -9.38
CA ASP A 62 -10.21 3.19 -10.76
C ASP A 62 -10.01 4.36 -11.74
N ALA A 63 -9.13 4.19 -12.73
CA ALA A 63 -8.86 5.19 -13.76
C ALA A 63 -10.08 5.48 -14.67
N VAL A 64 -10.97 4.50 -14.85
CA VAL A 64 -12.18 4.61 -15.68
C VAL A 64 -13.35 5.13 -14.86
N GLU A 65 -13.71 4.42 -13.79
CA GLU A 65 -14.89 4.72 -12.98
C GLU A 65 -14.70 5.99 -12.15
N GLY A 66 -13.46 6.28 -11.77
CA GLY A 66 -13.07 7.44 -10.99
C GLY A 66 -13.35 7.30 -9.51
N VAL A 67 -13.59 8.43 -8.85
CA VAL A 67 -13.78 8.46 -7.39
C VAL A 67 -15.22 8.09 -7.05
N CYS A 68 -15.39 6.95 -6.40
CA CYS A 68 -16.71 6.46 -5.97
C CYS A 68 -17.10 7.01 -4.59
N PRO A 69 -18.39 7.02 -4.23
CA PRO A 69 -18.84 7.37 -2.87
C PRO A 69 -18.18 6.50 -1.78
N GLN A 70 -17.87 5.25 -2.11
CA GLN A 70 -17.13 4.33 -1.24
C GLN A 70 -15.73 4.85 -0.91
N THR A 71 -15.01 5.35 -1.92
CA THR A 71 -13.69 5.96 -1.75
C THR A 71 -13.76 7.16 -0.81
N HIS A 72 -14.80 7.99 -0.92
CA HIS A 72 -15.02 9.11 -0.01
C HIS A 72 -15.17 8.65 1.44
N THR A 73 -16.00 7.64 1.71
CA THR A 73 -16.19 7.12 3.07
C THR A 73 -14.89 6.54 3.65
N VAL A 74 -14.10 5.82 2.84
CA VAL A 74 -12.81 5.26 3.30
C VAL A 74 -11.80 6.37 3.59
N LEU A 75 -11.70 7.39 2.74
CA LEU A 75 -10.83 8.55 2.98
C LEU A 75 -11.23 9.31 4.25
N GLN A 76 -12.54 9.50 4.46
CA GLN A 76 -13.05 10.13 5.67
C GLN A 76 -12.73 9.31 6.93
N GLN A 77 -12.85 7.98 6.88
CA GLN A 77 -12.47 7.10 7.99
C GLN A 77 -10.96 7.16 8.27
N ALA A 78 -10.13 7.13 7.23
CA ALA A 78 -8.68 7.25 7.39
C ALA A 78 -8.28 8.61 8.00
N TRP A 79 -8.97 9.68 7.60
CA TRP A 79 -8.77 11.03 8.14
C TRP A 79 -9.11 11.12 9.63
N LEU A 80 -10.30 10.63 10.02
CA LEU A 80 -10.75 10.63 11.42
C LEU A 80 -9.77 9.88 12.34
N GLU A 81 -9.18 8.79 11.85
CA GLU A 81 -8.21 7.99 12.59
C GLU A 81 -6.76 8.53 12.49
N GLY A 82 -6.53 9.62 11.74
CA GLY A 82 -5.22 10.26 11.60
C GLY A 82 -4.19 9.39 10.85
N ILE A 83 -4.66 8.58 9.91
CA ILE A 83 -3.83 7.67 9.12
C ILE A 83 -3.39 8.38 7.85
N LYS A 84 -2.14 8.20 7.44
CA LYS A 84 -1.62 8.75 6.18
C LYS A 84 -2.02 7.85 5.01
N PRO A 85 -2.89 8.31 4.09
CA PRO A 85 -3.24 7.54 2.90
C PRO A 85 -2.19 7.73 1.79
N CYS A 86 -1.93 6.66 1.03
CA CYS A 86 -1.20 6.69 -0.24
C CYS A 86 -2.16 6.30 -1.37
N LEU A 87 -2.07 6.96 -2.52
CA LEU A 87 -3.01 6.77 -3.63
C LEU A 87 -2.44 5.83 -4.69
N VAL A 88 -3.24 4.85 -5.10
CA VAL A 88 -2.94 3.98 -6.25
C VAL A 88 -4.05 4.10 -7.27
N ILE A 89 -3.73 4.67 -8.43
CA ILE A 89 -4.65 4.75 -9.57
C ILE A 89 -4.49 3.46 -10.37
N ASN A 90 -5.50 2.60 -10.31
CA ASN A 90 -5.52 1.27 -10.91
C ASN A 90 -6.36 1.22 -12.19
N LYS A 91 -6.26 0.12 -12.93
CA LYS A 91 -6.99 -0.17 -14.18
C LYS A 91 -6.68 0.80 -15.33
N ILE A 92 -5.45 1.32 -15.38
CA ILE A 92 -5.01 2.19 -16.48
C ILE A 92 -5.03 1.46 -17.83
N ASP A 93 -4.87 0.13 -17.84
CA ASP A 93 -5.02 -0.72 -19.02
C ASP A 93 -6.34 -0.49 -19.75
N ARG A 94 -7.44 -0.26 -19.02
CA ARG A 94 -8.77 -0.01 -19.61
C ARG A 94 -8.83 1.31 -20.38
N LEU A 95 -8.07 2.34 -19.97
CA LEU A 95 -7.94 3.58 -20.74
C LEU A 95 -7.36 3.33 -22.14
N ILE A 96 -6.46 2.33 -22.24
CA ILE A 96 -5.76 1.97 -23.46
C ILE A 96 -6.62 1.03 -24.31
N THR A 97 -7.14 -0.05 -23.73
CA THR A 97 -7.78 -1.13 -24.50
C THR A 97 -9.27 -0.94 -24.71
N GLU A 98 -9.99 -0.46 -23.69
CA GLU A 98 -11.46 -0.32 -23.76
C GLU A 98 -11.86 1.06 -24.29
N LEU A 99 -11.35 2.13 -23.69
CA LEU A 99 -11.68 3.50 -24.07
C LEU A 99 -10.86 4.01 -25.25
N GLN A 100 -9.74 3.35 -25.58
CA GLN A 100 -8.84 3.69 -26.68
C GLN A 100 -8.42 5.17 -26.70
N TYR A 101 -8.19 5.74 -25.51
CA TYR A 101 -7.73 7.12 -25.40
C TYR A 101 -6.33 7.27 -25.97
N THR A 102 -6.05 8.46 -26.49
CA THR A 102 -4.67 8.86 -26.77
C THR A 102 -3.90 9.07 -25.46
N PRO A 103 -2.56 8.93 -25.46
CA PRO A 103 -1.73 9.19 -24.28
C PRO A 103 -1.99 10.57 -23.64
N THR A 104 -2.30 11.58 -24.46
CA THR A 104 -2.60 12.93 -23.98
C THR A 104 -3.96 13.01 -23.29
N GLU A 105 -5.00 12.38 -23.84
CA GLU A 105 -6.33 12.32 -23.22
C GLU A 105 -6.30 11.54 -21.91
N ALA A 106 -5.57 10.41 -21.88
CA ALA A 106 -5.38 9.64 -20.66
C ALA A 106 -4.66 10.45 -19.57
N TYR A 107 -3.67 11.28 -19.93
CA TYR A 107 -3.03 12.19 -18.98
C TYR A 107 -4.00 13.19 -18.37
N TYR A 108 -4.86 13.83 -19.17
CA TYR A 108 -5.87 14.74 -18.65
C TYR A 108 -6.86 14.01 -17.74
N ARG A 109 -7.29 12.80 -18.12
CA ARG A 109 -8.14 11.97 -17.25
C ARG A 109 -7.49 11.68 -15.90
N LEU A 110 -6.20 11.31 -15.89
CA LEU A 110 -5.46 11.07 -14.64
C LEU A 110 -5.32 12.34 -13.80
N GLN A 111 -5.15 13.50 -14.44
CA GLN A 111 -5.11 14.78 -13.74
C GLN A 111 -6.47 15.11 -13.09
N ASP A 112 -7.57 14.97 -13.83
CA ASP A 112 -8.93 15.20 -13.30
C ASP A 112 -9.23 14.29 -12.11
N LEU A 113 -8.75 13.04 -12.13
CA LEU A 113 -8.92 12.10 -11.01
C LEU A 113 -8.16 12.55 -9.76
N LEU A 114 -6.92 13.02 -9.92
CA LEU A 114 -6.14 13.55 -8.81
C LEU A 114 -6.80 14.80 -8.22
N GLU A 115 -7.31 15.70 -9.06
CA GLU A 115 -8.04 16.88 -8.64
C GLU A 115 -9.31 16.50 -7.85
N GLN A 116 -10.06 15.49 -8.29
CA GLN A 116 -11.23 14.98 -7.56
C GLN A 116 -10.88 14.41 -6.18
N VAL A 117 -9.83 13.59 -6.06
CA VAL A 117 -9.42 13.03 -4.77
C VAL A 117 -8.90 14.13 -3.83
N ASN A 118 -8.14 15.09 -4.37
CA ASN A 118 -7.63 16.22 -3.59
C ASN A 118 -8.76 17.17 -3.15
N ALA A 119 -9.82 17.34 -3.95
CA ALA A 119 -10.99 18.12 -3.55
C ALA A 119 -11.70 17.52 -2.33
N ILE A 120 -11.80 16.18 -2.25
CA ILE A 120 -12.35 15.48 -1.07
C ILE A 120 -11.46 15.73 0.15
N THR A 121 -10.15 15.55 -0.01
CA THR A 121 -9.18 15.73 1.09
C THR A 121 -9.17 17.17 1.61
N GLY A 122 -9.20 18.16 0.70
CA GLY A 122 -9.32 19.57 1.06
C GLY A 122 -10.65 19.90 1.75
N GLY A 123 -11.75 19.24 1.37
CA GLY A 123 -13.04 19.37 2.05
C GLY A 123 -13.00 18.85 3.49
N LEU A 124 -12.36 17.69 3.72
CA LEU A 124 -12.18 17.12 5.06
C LEU A 124 -11.32 18.03 5.95
N PHE A 125 -10.21 18.54 5.41
CA PHE A 125 -9.33 19.46 6.12
C PHE A 125 -10.03 20.77 6.50
N THR A 126 -10.77 21.37 5.56
CA THR A 126 -11.55 22.58 5.81
C THR A 126 -12.60 22.35 6.89
N SER A 127 -13.26 21.18 6.89
CA SER A 127 -14.24 20.81 7.91
C SER A 127 -13.62 20.75 9.31
N GLU A 128 -12.45 20.15 9.44
CA GLU A 128 -11.74 20.05 10.72
C GLU A 128 -11.32 21.43 11.26
N LEU A 129 -10.79 22.29 10.38
CA LEU A 129 -10.45 23.67 10.75
C LEU A 129 -11.67 24.47 11.22
N MET A 130 -12.82 24.31 10.53
CA MET A 130 -14.07 24.95 10.93
C MET A 130 -14.57 24.46 12.29
N GLU A 131 -14.48 23.15 12.55
CA GLU A 131 -14.85 22.56 13.85
C GLU A 131 -13.93 23.01 14.98
N ALA A 132 -12.62 23.04 14.75
CA ALA A 132 -11.63 23.54 15.70
C ALA A 132 -11.89 25.03 16.04
N ALA A 133 -12.22 25.83 15.03
CA ALA A 133 -12.56 27.24 15.22
C ALA A 133 -13.91 27.45 15.93
N ALA A 134 -14.89 26.57 15.72
CA ALA A 134 -16.15 26.60 16.47
C ALA A 134 -15.93 26.26 17.95
N ASN A 135 -15.12 25.24 18.24
CA ASN A 135 -14.79 24.83 19.61
C ASN A 135 -13.97 25.89 20.36
N SER A 136 -13.08 26.62 19.69
CA SER A 136 -12.31 27.71 20.32
C SER A 136 -13.19 28.93 20.64
N LYS A 137 -14.25 29.19 19.86
CA LYS A 137 -15.25 30.23 20.15
C LYS A 137 -16.07 29.95 21.41
N ASP A 138 -16.35 28.68 21.73
CA ASP A 138 -17.07 28.31 22.95
C ASP A 138 -16.25 28.50 24.24
N ILE A 139 -14.92 28.57 24.13
CA ILE A 139 -14.03 28.87 25.26
C ILE A 139 -13.94 30.39 25.50
N GLY A 140 -14.00 31.20 24.44
CA GLY A 140 -13.96 32.67 24.52
C GLY A 140 -15.24 33.34 25.03
N SER A 141 -16.40 32.68 24.96
CA SER A 141 -17.68 33.26 25.39
C SER A 141 -17.94 33.20 26.92
N ARG A 142 -17.02 32.61 27.69
CA ARG A 142 -17.10 32.54 29.17
C ARG A 142 -16.21 33.56 29.90
N ALA A 143 -15.44 34.37 29.18
CA ALA A 143 -14.59 35.40 29.77
C ALA A 143 -14.75 36.72 29.00
N ASP A 144 -15.88 37.41 29.22
CA ASP A 144 -15.92 38.84 29.58
C ASP A 144 -17.31 39.42 29.38
N THR A 145 -17.94 39.80 30.50
CA THR A 145 -19.16 40.60 30.54
C THR A 145 -18.76 42.06 30.72
N GLN A 146 -18.50 42.81 29.64
CA GLN A 146 -18.81 44.25 29.56
C GLN A 146 -18.44 44.90 28.21
N GLY A 147 -19.43 45.51 27.57
CA GLY A 147 -19.26 46.75 26.80
C GLY A 147 -19.22 46.66 25.27
N ASP A 148 -20.35 47.00 24.65
CA ASP A 148 -20.53 47.71 23.37
C ASP A 148 -19.48 47.56 22.24
N LYS A 149 -19.86 46.83 21.18
CA LYS A 149 -20.16 47.35 19.82
C LYS A 149 -20.32 46.16 18.87
N GLU A 150 -21.48 46.07 18.24
CA GLU A 150 -21.74 45.17 17.11
C GLU A 150 -20.96 45.67 15.88
N GLU A 151 -19.70 45.28 15.77
CA GLU A 151 -19.06 45.12 14.48
C GLU A 151 -19.16 43.63 14.13
N GLU A 152 -20.00 43.28 13.15
CA GLU A 152 -19.90 42.00 12.44
C GLU A 152 -18.53 41.96 11.75
N VAL A 153 -17.51 41.56 12.51
CA VAL A 153 -16.21 41.18 11.95
C VAL A 153 -16.46 39.87 11.21
N MET A 154 -16.77 40.00 9.92
CA MET A 154 -16.68 38.91 8.95
C MET A 154 -15.21 38.49 8.93
N TYR A 155 -14.84 37.54 9.80
CA TYR A 155 -13.52 36.94 9.79
C TYR A 155 -13.30 36.34 8.40
N ASP A 156 -12.34 36.90 7.68
CA ASP A 156 -11.87 36.34 6.42
C ASP A 156 -11.13 35.04 6.76
N TRP A 157 -11.82 33.91 6.61
CA TRP A 157 -11.28 32.57 6.86
C TRP A 157 -10.05 32.24 5.98
N SER A 158 -9.72 33.12 5.03
CA SER A 158 -8.55 33.05 4.16
C SER A 158 -7.22 33.23 4.91
N ASP A 159 -7.14 34.09 5.93
CA ASP A 159 -5.86 34.50 6.53
C ASP A 159 -5.21 33.43 7.44
N GLY A 160 -5.99 32.44 7.90
CA GLY A 160 -5.50 31.33 8.73
C GLY A 160 -5.12 30.06 7.95
N LEU A 161 -5.38 30.02 6.64
CA LEU A 161 -5.10 28.88 5.76
C LEU A 161 -3.70 28.94 5.12
N ASP A 162 -3.03 30.09 5.17
CA ASP A 162 -1.73 30.30 4.52
C ASP A 162 -0.52 29.93 5.41
N GLU A 163 -0.72 29.62 6.70
CA GLU A 163 0.37 29.34 7.67
C GLU A 163 0.54 27.85 8.03
N THR A 164 -0.40 26.96 7.72
CA THR A 164 -0.26 25.50 7.93
C THR A 164 0.34 24.82 6.70
N ASP A 165 1.47 24.12 6.88
CA ASP A 165 2.12 23.34 5.79
C ASP A 165 1.30 22.07 5.48
N ASP A 166 0.23 22.25 4.71
CA ASP A 166 -0.71 21.20 4.34
C ASP A 166 -0.23 20.37 3.14
N SER A 167 0.99 20.62 2.68
CA SER A 167 1.60 19.97 1.51
C SER A 167 1.67 18.45 1.66
N ALA A 168 1.73 17.95 2.91
CA ALA A 168 1.76 16.52 3.21
C ALA A 168 0.40 15.80 3.06
N LEU A 169 -0.70 16.57 3.01
CA LEU A 169 -2.06 16.02 2.97
C LEU A 169 -2.52 15.72 1.54
N TYR A 170 -2.03 16.48 0.56
CA TYR A 170 -2.48 16.35 -0.82
C TYR A 170 -1.76 15.24 -1.60
N PHE A 171 -2.52 14.55 -2.46
CA PHE A 171 -1.98 13.55 -3.36
C PHE A 171 -1.31 14.22 -4.56
N SER A 172 0.01 14.05 -4.66
CA SER A 172 0.86 14.69 -5.67
C SER A 172 1.87 13.67 -6.21
N PRO A 173 1.81 13.29 -7.49
CA PRO A 173 2.77 12.34 -8.06
C PRO A 173 4.24 12.75 -7.94
N GLU A 174 4.53 14.05 -7.81
CA GLU A 174 5.89 14.57 -7.55
C GLU A 174 6.40 14.26 -6.14
N ALA A 175 5.52 14.26 -5.13
CA ALA A 175 5.86 13.88 -3.76
C ALA A 175 6.17 12.38 -3.70
N GLY A 176 5.54 11.59 -4.57
CA GLY A 176 5.72 10.15 -4.66
C GLY A 176 4.67 9.37 -3.89
N ASN A 177 3.61 10.02 -3.38
CA ASN A 177 2.47 9.41 -2.71
C ASN A 177 1.39 8.89 -3.69
N VAL A 178 1.67 8.92 -5.00
CA VAL A 178 0.78 8.41 -6.05
C VAL A 178 1.52 7.37 -6.91
N VAL A 179 0.92 6.20 -7.06
CA VAL A 179 1.36 5.15 -7.98
C VAL A 179 0.31 4.91 -9.06
N PHE A 180 0.77 4.75 -10.29
CA PHE A 180 -0.04 4.40 -11.45
C PHE A 180 0.12 2.91 -11.74
N ALA A 181 -0.99 2.18 -11.83
CA ALA A 181 -0.97 0.71 -11.90
C ALA A 181 -2.01 0.12 -12.85
N SER A 182 -1.68 -1.07 -13.33
CA SER A 182 -2.63 -2.05 -13.86
C SER A 182 -2.39 -3.38 -13.15
N ALA A 183 -3.24 -3.68 -12.17
CA ALA A 183 -3.16 -4.95 -11.45
C ALA A 183 -3.48 -6.16 -12.36
N LEU A 184 -4.30 -5.96 -13.40
CA LEU A 184 -4.67 -7.02 -14.33
C LEU A 184 -3.47 -7.50 -15.16
N ASP A 185 -2.69 -6.56 -15.69
CA ASP A 185 -1.52 -6.87 -16.51
C ASP A 185 -0.21 -6.89 -15.69
N GLY A 186 -0.30 -6.68 -14.37
CA GLY A 186 0.78 -6.90 -13.40
C GLY A 186 1.88 -5.84 -13.37
N TRP A 187 1.60 -4.61 -13.83
CA TRP A 187 2.57 -3.51 -13.75
C TRP A 187 2.10 -2.34 -12.91
N GLY A 188 3.07 -1.61 -12.37
CA GLY A 188 2.84 -0.36 -11.66
C GLY A 188 4.12 0.45 -11.57
N PHE A 189 3.97 1.77 -11.47
CA PHE A 189 5.10 2.67 -11.38
C PHE A 189 4.74 3.94 -10.63
N GLY A 190 5.73 4.47 -9.91
CA GLY A 190 5.75 5.85 -9.43
C GLY A 190 6.55 6.75 -10.37
N VAL A 191 6.42 8.07 -10.20
CA VAL A 191 7.21 9.06 -10.95
C VAL A 191 8.71 8.92 -10.65
N SER A 192 9.05 8.52 -9.42
CA SER A 192 10.43 8.29 -8.96
C SER A 192 11.17 7.25 -9.81
N HIS A 193 10.49 6.17 -10.21
CA HIS A 193 11.08 5.10 -11.02
C HIS A 193 11.54 5.63 -12.39
N PHE A 194 10.66 6.37 -13.08
CA PHE A 194 11.00 6.98 -14.37
C PHE A 194 12.02 8.11 -14.24
N ALA A 195 11.99 8.86 -13.13
CA ALA A 195 13.00 9.88 -12.85
C ALA A 195 14.41 9.25 -12.79
N GLU A 196 14.57 8.10 -12.13
CA GLU A 196 15.84 7.39 -12.08
C GLU A 196 16.27 6.85 -13.47
N LEU A 197 15.33 6.25 -14.19
CA LEU A 197 15.56 5.65 -15.52
C LEU A 197 16.00 6.70 -16.55
N TYR A 198 15.37 7.87 -16.54
CA TYR A 198 15.69 8.97 -17.44
C TYR A 198 16.84 9.86 -16.96
N SER A 199 17.13 9.91 -15.67
CA SER A 199 18.28 10.64 -15.14
C SER A 199 19.58 10.13 -15.79
N LYS A 200 19.76 8.81 -15.85
CA LYS A 200 20.91 8.15 -16.48
C LYS A 200 20.98 8.41 -17.99
N LYS A 201 19.82 8.44 -18.69
CA LYS A 201 19.76 8.62 -20.15
C LYS A 201 19.93 10.08 -20.60
N LEU A 202 19.38 11.04 -19.85
CA LEU A 202 19.36 12.45 -20.21
C LEU A 202 20.49 13.26 -19.55
N GLY A 203 21.12 12.74 -18.49
CA GLY A 203 22.14 13.45 -17.71
C GLY A 203 21.56 14.57 -16.84
N ILE A 204 20.27 14.50 -16.51
CA ILE A 204 19.58 15.47 -15.64
C ILE A 204 19.48 14.86 -14.23
N ARG A 205 19.63 15.68 -13.18
CA ARG A 205 19.47 15.23 -11.78
C ARG A 205 18.08 14.64 -11.54
N GLN A 206 18.01 13.52 -10.82
CA GLN A 206 16.78 12.78 -10.51
C GLN A 206 15.72 13.67 -9.83
N GLU A 207 16.12 14.46 -8.83
CA GLU A 207 15.22 15.37 -8.10
C GLU A 207 14.50 16.37 -9.02
N VAL A 208 15.22 16.89 -10.01
CA VAL A 208 14.66 17.84 -10.99
C VAL A 208 13.64 17.13 -11.88
N LEU A 209 13.94 15.90 -12.30
CA LEU A 209 13.00 15.10 -13.09
C LEU A 209 11.77 14.73 -12.28
N GLN A 210 11.91 14.36 -11.00
CA GLN A 210 10.78 14.02 -10.15
C GLN A 210 9.77 15.17 -10.03
N ARG A 211 10.24 16.41 -9.87
CA ARG A 211 9.39 17.62 -9.80
C ARG A 211 8.86 18.13 -11.15
N THR A 212 9.36 17.60 -12.27
CA THR A 212 9.03 18.13 -13.60
C THR A 212 8.41 17.10 -14.54
N LEU A 213 8.53 15.81 -14.24
CA LEU A 213 7.92 14.74 -15.03
C LEU A 213 6.40 14.87 -15.00
N TRP A 214 5.83 15.16 -13.82
CA TRP A 214 4.41 15.43 -13.65
C TRP A 214 4.11 16.93 -13.83
N GLY A 215 2.96 17.24 -14.43
CA GLY A 215 2.50 18.62 -14.63
C GLY A 215 2.84 19.23 -15.99
N ASN A 216 2.63 20.54 -16.11
CA ASN A 216 2.67 21.29 -17.37
C ASN A 216 4.09 21.66 -17.83
N PHE A 217 4.97 20.67 -17.94
CA PHE A 217 6.35 20.83 -18.40
C PHE A 217 6.57 20.19 -19.77
N TYR A 218 7.51 20.74 -20.56
CA TYR A 218 7.97 20.14 -21.81
C TYR A 218 9.50 20.22 -21.94
N LEU A 219 10.09 19.26 -22.65
CA LEU A 219 11.50 19.28 -23.02
C LEU A 219 11.69 20.05 -24.34
N ASN A 220 12.63 20.98 -24.37
CA ASN A 220 13.12 21.49 -25.64
C ASN A 220 14.32 20.65 -26.11
N SER A 221 14.11 19.78 -27.12
CA SER A 221 15.14 18.88 -27.65
C SER A 221 16.41 19.57 -28.13
N LYS A 222 16.34 20.86 -28.52
CA LYS A 222 17.51 21.64 -28.95
C LYS A 222 18.36 22.11 -27.77
N ALA A 223 17.72 22.47 -26.66
CA ALA A 223 18.40 23.03 -25.49
C ALA A 223 18.64 21.99 -24.37
N LYS A 224 18.03 20.80 -24.46
CA LYS A 224 17.96 19.79 -23.37
C LYS A 224 17.54 20.39 -22.02
N ARG A 225 16.71 21.44 -22.05
CA ARG A 225 16.19 22.13 -20.88
C ARG A 225 14.69 21.96 -20.80
N ILE A 226 14.22 21.85 -19.57
CA ILE A 226 12.80 21.71 -19.22
C ILE A 226 12.21 23.11 -19.05
N PHE A 227 11.04 23.34 -19.66
CA PHE A 227 10.32 24.61 -19.57
C PHE A 227 8.87 24.37 -19.13
N ARG A 228 8.28 25.34 -18.43
CA ARG A 228 6.86 25.36 -18.09
C ARG A 228 6.00 25.82 -19.27
N GLY A 229 4.73 25.40 -19.29
CA GLY A 229 3.72 25.84 -20.26
C GLY A 229 3.65 24.97 -21.51
N ALA A 230 3.62 23.64 -21.33
CA ALA A 230 3.44 22.68 -22.43
C ALA A 230 2.13 22.92 -23.19
N THR A 231 1.02 23.01 -22.45
CA THR A 231 -0.34 23.22 -22.97
C THR A 231 -0.48 24.53 -23.73
N ALA A 232 0.07 25.62 -23.19
CA ALA A 232 0.05 26.95 -23.83
C ALA A 232 0.83 27.00 -25.16
N LYS A 233 1.80 26.10 -25.36
CA LYS A 233 2.60 26.01 -26.59
C LYS A 233 2.20 24.83 -27.48
N ALA A 234 1.05 24.20 -27.21
CA ALA A 234 0.57 23.00 -27.90
C ALA A 234 1.62 21.87 -27.97
N LYS A 235 2.45 21.76 -26.93
CA LYS A 235 3.46 20.70 -26.81
C LYS A 235 2.95 19.62 -25.86
N LYS A 236 3.32 18.38 -26.16
CA LYS A 236 3.04 17.25 -25.26
C LYS A 236 3.72 17.47 -23.90
N PRO A 237 3.01 17.20 -22.78
CA PRO A 237 3.61 17.15 -21.46
C PRO A 237 4.74 16.11 -21.37
N LEU A 238 5.68 16.33 -20.45
CA LEU A 238 6.79 15.40 -20.19
C LEU A 238 6.30 13.99 -19.83
N PHE A 239 5.32 13.89 -18.95
CA PHE A 239 4.73 12.61 -18.57
C PHE A 239 4.20 11.83 -19.78
N VAL A 240 3.49 12.51 -20.68
CA VAL A 240 2.96 11.89 -21.90
C VAL A 240 4.10 11.40 -22.79
N GLN A 241 5.10 12.26 -23.04
CA GLN A 241 6.19 11.95 -23.97
C GLN A 241 7.10 10.82 -23.48
N PHE A 242 7.39 10.77 -22.17
CA PHE A 242 8.38 9.86 -21.61
C PHE A 242 7.77 8.64 -20.93
N VAL A 243 6.53 8.70 -20.47
CA VAL A 243 5.89 7.59 -19.76
C VAL A 243 4.78 6.98 -20.61
N LEU A 244 3.71 7.73 -20.87
CA LEU A 244 2.50 7.17 -21.48
C LEU A 244 2.72 6.76 -22.94
N ASP A 245 3.42 7.55 -23.76
CA ASP A 245 3.71 7.19 -25.16
C ASP A 245 4.43 5.82 -25.26
N ASN A 246 5.31 5.49 -24.30
CA ASN A 246 6.02 4.19 -24.29
C ASN A 246 5.11 3.03 -23.87
N ILE A 247 4.24 3.25 -22.89
CA ILE A 247 3.27 2.24 -22.45
C ILE A 247 2.28 1.95 -23.57
N TRP A 248 1.73 2.99 -24.21
CA TRP A 248 0.84 2.83 -25.36
C TRP A 248 1.53 2.10 -26.51
N ALA A 249 2.79 2.43 -26.82
CA ALA A 249 3.54 1.71 -27.84
C ALA A 249 3.70 0.20 -27.54
N VAL A 250 3.85 -0.17 -26.26
CA VAL A 250 3.89 -1.58 -25.83
C VAL A 250 2.53 -2.24 -26.05
N TYR A 251 1.43 -1.63 -25.60
CA TYR A 251 0.08 -2.17 -25.77
C TYR A 251 -0.31 -2.27 -27.26
N ASP A 252 0.00 -1.25 -28.06
CA ASP A 252 -0.20 -1.23 -29.50
C ASP A 252 0.54 -2.38 -30.18
N ALA A 253 1.82 -2.61 -29.81
CA ALA A 253 2.64 -3.64 -30.41
C ALA A 253 2.22 -5.06 -29.97
N VAL A 254 1.90 -5.27 -28.70
CA VAL A 254 1.65 -6.61 -28.11
C VAL A 254 0.19 -7.02 -28.25
N VAL A 255 -0.75 -6.16 -27.85
CA VAL A 255 -2.17 -6.52 -27.72
C VAL A 255 -2.93 -6.24 -29.01
N LEU A 256 -2.76 -5.05 -29.59
CA LEU A 256 -3.56 -4.58 -30.72
C LEU A 256 -3.04 -5.09 -32.07
N GLN A 257 -1.77 -4.84 -32.40
CA GLN A 257 -1.19 -5.16 -33.71
C GLN A 257 -0.48 -6.52 -33.76
N ARG A 258 -0.02 -7.03 -32.62
CA ARG A 258 0.76 -8.29 -32.50
C ARG A 258 2.00 -8.32 -33.38
N ASP A 259 2.66 -7.17 -33.53
CA ASP A 259 3.82 -7.00 -34.40
C ASP A 259 5.11 -7.43 -33.68
N LYS A 260 5.58 -8.65 -33.99
CA LYS A 260 6.79 -9.22 -33.41
C LYS A 260 8.03 -8.34 -33.61
N THR A 261 8.13 -7.65 -34.74
CA THR A 261 9.32 -6.83 -35.05
C THR A 261 9.38 -5.56 -34.20
N LYS A 262 8.22 -4.95 -33.92
CA LYS A 262 8.13 -3.80 -33.01
C LYS A 262 8.39 -4.23 -31.57
N ILE A 263 7.86 -5.39 -31.15
CA ILE A 263 8.10 -5.93 -29.82
C ILE A 263 9.60 -6.15 -29.61
N GLU A 264 10.29 -6.82 -30.53
CA GLU A 264 11.74 -7.05 -30.43
C GLU A 264 12.55 -5.74 -30.34
N LYS A 265 12.14 -4.70 -31.08
CA LYS A 265 12.75 -3.35 -30.98
C LYS A 265 12.53 -2.70 -29.62
N ILE A 266 11.32 -2.80 -29.06
CA ILE A 266 10.99 -2.24 -27.75
C ILE A 266 11.74 -2.99 -26.63
N VAL A 267 11.76 -4.32 -26.70
CA VAL A 267 12.51 -5.18 -25.77
C VAL A 267 14.00 -4.86 -25.83
N GLY A 268 14.55 -4.64 -27.03
CA GLY A 268 15.93 -4.20 -27.22
C GLY A 268 16.21 -2.79 -26.70
N SER A 269 15.29 -1.84 -26.86
CA SER A 269 15.48 -0.45 -26.39
C SER A 269 15.34 -0.30 -24.87
N LEU A 270 14.53 -1.16 -24.25
CA LEU A 270 14.37 -1.27 -22.80
C LEU A 270 15.44 -2.16 -22.15
N GLY A 271 16.14 -2.99 -22.94
CA GLY A 271 17.18 -3.90 -22.46
C GLY A 271 16.64 -5.12 -21.71
N LEU A 272 15.41 -5.55 -22.02
CA LEU A 272 14.71 -6.64 -21.32
C LEU A 272 15.12 -8.01 -21.88
N LYS A 273 15.11 -9.05 -21.03
CA LYS A 273 15.45 -10.43 -21.41
C LYS A 273 14.25 -11.33 -21.22
N ILE A 274 13.42 -11.43 -22.26
CA ILE A 274 12.19 -12.23 -22.21
C ILE A 274 12.50 -13.68 -22.60
N PRO A 275 12.08 -14.66 -21.79
CA PRO A 275 12.26 -16.07 -22.13
C PRO A 275 11.45 -16.44 -23.39
N ALA A 276 12.04 -17.27 -24.25
CA ALA A 276 11.45 -17.67 -25.52
C ALA A 276 10.10 -18.41 -25.39
N ARG A 277 9.81 -18.99 -24.21
CA ARG A 277 8.52 -19.64 -23.90
C ARG A 277 7.38 -18.62 -23.93
N ASP A 278 7.56 -17.48 -23.27
CA ASP A 278 6.51 -16.49 -23.06
C ASP A 278 6.28 -15.67 -24.34
N SER A 279 7.35 -15.42 -25.09
CA SER A 279 7.29 -14.77 -26.41
C SER A 279 6.51 -15.57 -27.46
N ARG A 280 6.47 -16.91 -27.33
CA ARG A 280 5.79 -17.82 -28.25
C ARG A 280 4.38 -18.21 -27.81
N HIS A 281 3.94 -17.72 -26.65
CA HIS A 281 2.63 -18.06 -26.12
C HIS A 281 1.52 -17.48 -27.00
N THR A 282 0.40 -18.21 -27.13
CA THR A 282 -0.74 -17.82 -27.98
C THR A 282 -1.47 -16.59 -27.44
N ASP A 283 -1.51 -16.45 -26.11
CA ASP A 283 -2.14 -15.33 -25.43
C ASP A 283 -1.19 -14.10 -25.37
N PRO A 284 -1.56 -12.95 -25.96
CA PRO A 284 -0.75 -11.73 -25.90
C PRO A 284 -0.60 -11.18 -24.48
N ARG A 285 -1.54 -11.44 -23.56
CA ARG A 285 -1.45 -10.95 -22.17
C ARG A 285 -0.31 -11.60 -21.40
N VAL A 286 0.02 -12.86 -21.70
CA VAL A 286 1.17 -13.54 -21.08
C VAL A 286 2.48 -12.87 -21.49
N HIS A 287 2.60 -12.49 -22.77
CA HIS A 287 3.76 -11.77 -23.27
C HIS A 287 3.84 -10.35 -22.67
N LEU A 288 2.71 -9.65 -22.57
CA LEU A 288 2.62 -8.36 -21.91
C LEU A 288 3.08 -8.46 -20.44
N ALA A 289 2.55 -9.41 -19.68
CA ALA A 289 2.92 -9.65 -18.30
C ALA A 289 4.42 -9.98 -18.15
N ALA A 290 5.03 -10.72 -19.09
CA ALA A 290 6.46 -11.00 -19.08
C ALA A 290 7.32 -9.73 -19.33
N ILE A 291 6.88 -8.82 -20.21
CA ILE A 291 7.53 -7.52 -20.43
C ILE A 291 7.38 -6.66 -19.17
N CYS A 292 6.14 -6.52 -18.71
CA CYS A 292 5.72 -5.64 -17.62
C CYS A 292 6.31 -6.05 -16.27
N SER A 293 6.40 -7.35 -15.97
CA SER A 293 7.02 -7.84 -14.73
C SER A 293 8.52 -7.56 -14.63
N GLN A 294 9.25 -7.53 -15.76
CA GLN A 294 10.66 -7.15 -15.78
C GLN A 294 10.86 -5.64 -15.84
N TRP A 295 9.98 -4.93 -16.55
CA TRP A 295 10.13 -3.50 -16.79
C TRP A 295 9.60 -2.65 -15.64
N LEU A 296 8.36 -2.88 -15.22
CA LEU A 296 7.60 -2.07 -14.26
C LEU A 296 6.85 -2.97 -13.27
N PRO A 297 7.56 -3.71 -12.40
CA PRO A 297 6.91 -4.63 -11.46
C PRO A 297 6.03 -3.86 -10.47
N LEU A 298 4.77 -4.28 -10.35
CA LEU A 298 3.78 -3.62 -9.49
C LEU A 298 4.16 -3.61 -8.01
N ALA A 299 4.60 -4.76 -7.48
CA ALA A 299 4.84 -4.92 -6.04
C ALA A 299 5.95 -3.97 -5.52
N PRO A 300 7.16 -3.91 -6.12
CA PRO A 300 8.18 -2.95 -5.68
C PRO A 300 7.73 -1.50 -5.79
N ALA A 301 6.94 -1.12 -6.80
CA ALA A 301 6.47 0.25 -6.96
C ALA A 301 5.54 0.68 -5.80
N VAL A 302 4.59 -0.18 -5.43
CA VAL A 302 3.64 0.09 -4.34
C VAL A 302 4.35 0.01 -2.98
N LEU A 303 5.19 -1.01 -2.77
CA LEU A 303 5.89 -1.18 -1.50
C LEU A 303 6.92 -0.07 -1.26
N ALA A 304 7.65 0.36 -2.28
CA ALA A 304 8.57 1.50 -2.15
C ALA A 304 7.85 2.82 -1.83
N MET A 305 6.66 3.05 -2.40
CA MET A 305 5.80 4.18 -2.02
C MET A 305 5.39 4.05 -0.55
N ALA A 306 4.90 2.88 -0.13
CA ALA A 306 4.47 2.63 1.23
C ALA A 306 5.62 2.85 2.24
N THR A 307 6.82 2.30 1.99
CA THR A 307 7.96 2.45 2.92
C THR A 307 8.50 3.87 3.01
N SER A 308 8.32 4.69 1.98
CA SER A 308 8.81 6.08 1.97
C SER A 308 7.83 7.08 2.58
N HIS A 309 6.52 6.82 2.50
CA HIS A 309 5.48 7.76 2.92
C HIS A 309 4.75 7.34 4.20
N LEU A 310 4.67 6.03 4.48
CA LEU A 310 4.03 5.56 5.71
C LEU A 310 5.02 5.70 6.88
N PRO A 311 4.55 6.22 8.03
CA PRO A 311 5.41 6.40 9.18
C PRO A 311 5.83 5.04 9.75
N SER A 312 7.06 4.99 10.27
CA SER A 312 7.47 3.89 11.14
C SER A 312 6.62 3.90 12.42
N PRO A 313 6.36 2.75 13.08
CA PRO A 313 5.70 2.73 14.39
C PRO A 313 6.38 3.64 15.43
N LEU A 314 7.68 3.91 15.29
CA LEU A 314 8.43 4.84 16.14
C LEU A 314 8.10 6.33 15.91
N GLN A 315 7.42 6.65 14.80
CA GLN A 315 7.06 8.00 14.38
C GLN A 315 5.56 8.26 14.53
N LEU A 316 4.87 7.48 15.37
CA LEU A 316 3.46 7.70 15.67
C LEU A 316 3.25 9.02 16.42
N GLU A 317 2.28 9.80 15.96
CA GLU A 317 1.90 11.05 16.63
C GLU A 317 1.23 10.75 17.98
N PRO A 318 1.54 11.50 19.06
CA PRO A 318 0.89 11.33 20.37
C PRO A 318 -0.63 11.44 20.29
N SER A 319 -1.14 12.35 19.45
CA SER A 319 -2.58 12.54 19.22
C SER A 319 -3.27 11.28 18.69
N ARG A 320 -2.55 10.40 18.00
CA ARG A 320 -3.08 9.13 17.50
C ARG A 320 -3.11 8.06 18.60
N VAL A 321 -2.08 8.01 19.44
CA VAL A 321 -2.05 7.12 20.61
C VAL A 321 -3.22 7.42 21.54
N GLU A 322 -3.49 8.70 21.79
CA GLU A 322 -4.65 9.14 22.56
C GLU A 322 -5.97 8.69 21.93
N ARG A 323 -6.14 8.81 20.61
CA ARG A 323 -7.34 8.31 19.89
C ARG A 323 -7.51 6.79 19.95
N LEU A 324 -6.41 6.04 20.02
CA LEU A 324 -6.47 4.58 20.15
C LEU A 324 -6.83 4.16 21.58
N MET A 325 -6.31 4.86 22.59
CA MET A 325 -6.54 4.55 24.00
C MET A 325 -7.87 5.09 24.54
N CYS A 326 -8.36 6.21 24.01
CA CYS A 326 -9.60 6.86 24.45
C CYS A 326 -10.76 6.60 23.50
N SER A 327 -11.96 6.55 24.06
CA SER A 327 -13.17 6.75 23.27
C SER A 327 -13.33 8.23 22.96
N THR A 328 -13.90 8.59 21.81
CA THR A 328 -14.23 9.96 21.41
C THR A 328 -15.08 10.74 22.43
N ALA A 329 -15.69 10.04 23.40
CA ALA A 329 -16.50 10.63 24.46
C ALA A 329 -15.72 11.11 25.71
N GLN A 330 -14.43 10.74 25.86
CA GLN A 330 -13.65 11.05 27.08
C GLN A 330 -12.31 11.67 26.72
N SER A 331 -11.92 12.72 27.45
CA SER A 331 -10.58 13.31 27.33
C SER A 331 -9.53 12.40 27.96
N PHE A 332 -8.34 12.33 27.35
CA PHE A 332 -7.22 11.54 27.86
C PHE A 332 -6.83 11.95 29.30
N ASP A 333 -6.96 13.23 29.63
CA ASP A 333 -6.68 13.78 30.96
C ASP A 333 -7.60 13.25 32.07
N SER A 334 -8.77 12.70 31.71
CA SER A 334 -9.70 12.11 32.68
C SER A 334 -9.25 10.74 33.20
N PHE A 335 -8.28 10.10 32.53
CA PHE A 335 -7.79 8.78 32.92
C PHE A 335 -6.80 8.84 34.10
N PRO A 336 -6.68 7.74 34.88
CA PRO A 336 -5.69 7.64 35.95
C PRO A 336 -4.26 7.89 35.45
N VAL A 337 -3.42 8.47 36.32
CA VAL A 337 -2.00 8.76 36.02
C VAL A 337 -1.23 7.52 35.54
N GLN A 338 -1.60 6.34 36.02
CA GLN A 338 -1.03 5.05 35.59
C GLN A 338 -1.32 4.78 34.10
N THR A 339 -2.53 5.05 33.63
CA THR A 339 -2.90 4.92 32.21
C THR A 339 -2.20 5.98 31.36
N GLN A 340 -2.00 7.18 31.90
CA GLN A 340 -1.26 8.23 31.22
C GLN A 340 0.22 7.86 31.01
N GLN A 341 0.82 7.14 31.96
CA GLN A 341 2.18 6.62 31.83
C GLN A 341 2.28 5.59 30.68
N LEU A 342 1.28 4.72 30.52
CA LEU A 342 1.26 3.72 29.45
C LEU A 342 1.28 4.34 28.05
N SER A 343 0.72 5.54 27.84
CA SER A 343 0.82 6.24 26.55
C SER A 343 2.26 6.61 26.20
N ARG A 344 3.08 6.98 27.20
CA ARG A 344 4.51 7.24 26.99
C ARG A 344 5.25 5.96 26.64
N ASP A 345 4.93 4.86 27.32
CA ASP A 345 5.52 3.56 27.03
C ASP A 345 5.14 3.07 25.63
N PHE A 346 3.90 3.33 25.19
CA PHE A 346 3.41 3.03 23.84
C PHE A 346 4.19 3.81 22.77
N LEU A 347 4.47 5.10 22.99
CA LEU A 347 5.25 5.93 22.06
C LEU A 347 6.72 5.49 21.95
N VAL A 348 7.32 5.00 23.03
CA VAL A 348 8.72 4.55 23.01
C VAL A 348 8.88 3.23 22.25
N CYS A 349 7.83 2.40 22.17
CA CYS A 349 7.85 1.10 21.46
C CYS A 349 9.05 0.22 21.87
N SER A 350 9.35 0.12 23.17
CA SER A 350 10.46 -0.70 23.68
C SER A 350 10.15 -2.20 23.55
N SER A 351 11.13 -2.97 23.11
CA SER A 351 11.09 -4.44 23.07
C SER A 351 11.72 -5.12 24.29
N SER A 352 12.05 -4.36 25.34
CA SER A 352 12.65 -4.89 26.58
C SER A 352 11.67 -5.77 27.37
N GLU A 353 12.17 -6.83 28.01
CA GLU A 353 11.36 -7.73 28.86
C GLU A 353 10.69 -7.02 30.05
N ASP A 354 11.26 -5.89 30.50
CA ASP A 354 10.70 -5.06 31.58
C ASP A 354 9.57 -4.12 31.13
N ALA A 355 9.30 -4.02 29.82
CA ALA A 355 8.27 -3.13 29.29
C ALA A 355 6.87 -3.76 29.39
N PRO A 356 5.82 -2.97 29.71
CA PRO A 356 4.45 -3.47 29.75
C PRO A 356 3.99 -3.86 28.34
N THR A 357 3.38 -5.05 28.20
CA THR A 357 2.76 -5.47 26.94
C THR A 357 1.36 -4.86 26.82
N ILE A 358 1.18 -3.95 25.87
CA ILE A 358 -0.12 -3.33 25.55
C ILE A 358 -0.65 -3.98 24.27
N GLY A 359 -1.87 -4.52 24.32
CA GLY A 359 -2.53 -5.15 23.17
C GLY A 359 -3.83 -4.43 22.81
N PHE A 360 -3.98 -4.06 21.54
CA PHE A 360 -5.23 -3.53 21.01
C PHE A 360 -5.99 -4.62 20.25
N VAL A 361 -7.12 -5.05 20.82
CA VAL A 361 -7.97 -6.07 20.19
C VAL A 361 -9.02 -5.37 19.34
N SER A 362 -8.77 -5.34 18.04
CA SER A 362 -9.71 -4.78 17.08
C SER A 362 -10.68 -5.83 16.55
N LYS A 363 -10.18 -7.03 16.21
CA LYS A 363 -10.97 -8.14 15.69
C LYS A 363 -10.54 -9.47 16.29
N LEU A 364 -11.52 -10.31 16.61
CA LEU A 364 -11.30 -11.69 17.02
C LEU A 364 -11.68 -12.62 15.86
N PHE A 365 -10.78 -13.52 15.51
CA PHE A 365 -11.02 -14.54 14.50
C PHE A 365 -11.56 -15.81 15.16
N CYS A 366 -12.64 -16.36 14.61
CA CYS A 366 -13.07 -17.70 14.96
C CYS A 366 -12.11 -18.70 14.31
N VAL A 367 -11.22 -19.29 15.12
CA VAL A 367 -10.28 -20.31 14.71
C VAL A 367 -10.80 -21.66 15.18
N ASP A 368 -10.84 -22.65 14.30
CA ASP A 368 -11.18 -24.02 14.70
C ASP A 368 -10.15 -24.50 15.73
N HIS A 369 -10.59 -25.24 16.75
CA HIS A 369 -9.71 -25.73 17.80
C HIS A 369 -8.51 -26.52 17.22
N SER A 370 -8.69 -27.23 16.10
CA SER A 370 -7.62 -27.94 15.39
C SER A 370 -6.48 -27.06 14.87
N MET A 371 -6.77 -25.78 14.58
CA MET A 371 -5.80 -24.82 14.02
C MET A 371 -5.05 -24.01 15.10
N LEU A 372 -5.31 -24.24 16.39
CA LEU A 372 -4.56 -23.58 17.45
C LEU A 372 -3.07 -24.00 17.40
N PRO A 373 -2.10 -23.11 17.70
CA PRO A 373 -0.66 -23.44 17.67
C PRO A 373 -0.25 -24.64 18.54
N GLN A 374 -1.05 -24.94 19.57
CA GLN A 374 -0.88 -26.10 20.45
C GLN A 374 -1.29 -27.42 19.77
N ASN A 375 -2.20 -27.35 18.79
CA ASN A 375 -2.79 -28.49 18.08
C ASN A 375 -2.24 -28.64 16.65
N GLN A 376 -1.58 -27.61 16.12
CA GLN A 376 -0.80 -27.71 14.91
C GLN A 376 0.45 -28.56 15.15
N SER A 377 0.75 -29.49 14.25
CA SER A 377 2.01 -30.22 14.28
C SER A 377 3.16 -29.24 14.02
N ARG A 378 3.86 -28.82 15.07
CA ARG A 378 5.09 -28.02 14.93
C ARG A 378 6.03 -28.69 13.92
N PRO A 379 6.61 -27.95 12.96
CA PRO A 379 7.70 -28.47 12.15
C PRO A 379 8.84 -28.82 13.11
N LEU A 380 9.13 -30.11 13.22
CA LEU A 380 10.15 -30.63 14.13
C LEU A 380 11.49 -29.99 13.79
N THR A 381 12.20 -29.53 14.81
CA THR A 381 13.58 -29.05 14.64
C THR A 381 14.47 -30.18 14.11
N MET A 382 15.58 -29.83 13.43
CA MET A 382 16.53 -30.85 12.91
C MET A 382 17.01 -31.81 14.01
N GLU A 383 17.14 -31.32 15.24
CA GLU A 383 17.54 -32.10 16.41
C GLU A 383 16.44 -33.09 16.85
N GLU A 384 15.17 -32.67 16.83
CA GLU A 384 14.02 -33.55 17.12
C GLU A 384 13.80 -34.61 16.03
N ILE A 385 14.03 -34.26 14.75
CA ILE A 385 14.02 -35.22 13.64
C ILE A 385 15.14 -36.25 13.83
N ALA A 386 16.34 -35.82 14.23
CA ALA A 386 17.46 -36.70 14.52
C ALA A 386 17.17 -37.64 15.71
N LYS A 387 16.60 -37.11 16.81
CA LYS A 387 16.15 -37.92 17.96
C LYS A 387 15.08 -38.93 17.57
N ARG A 388 14.08 -38.55 16.76
CA ARG A 388 13.07 -39.49 16.25
C ARG A 388 13.68 -40.58 15.37
N ARG A 389 14.61 -40.23 14.47
CA ARG A 389 15.32 -41.22 13.64
C ARG A 389 16.15 -42.18 14.49
N ALA A 390 16.83 -41.68 15.52
CA ALA A 390 17.59 -42.51 16.46
C ALA A 390 16.68 -43.46 17.26
N ALA A 391 15.55 -42.96 17.76
CA ALA A 391 14.56 -43.76 18.49
C ALA A 391 13.92 -44.86 17.61
N VAL A 392 13.60 -44.55 16.35
CA VAL A 392 13.10 -45.55 15.39
C VAL A 392 14.18 -46.60 15.10
N LYS A 393 15.45 -46.20 14.94
CA LYS A 393 16.57 -47.12 14.72
C LYS A 393 16.82 -48.03 15.93
N GLN A 394 16.64 -47.51 17.16
CA GLN A 394 16.70 -48.33 18.37
C GLN A 394 15.53 -49.33 18.43
N ARG A 395 14.29 -48.89 18.17
CA ARG A 395 13.13 -49.80 18.14
C ARG A 395 13.26 -50.93 17.12
N LEU A 396 13.82 -50.64 15.94
CA LEU A 396 14.08 -51.66 14.92
C LEU A 396 15.17 -52.64 15.38
N LYS A 397 16.26 -52.15 15.98
CA LYS A 397 17.29 -53.01 16.57
C LYS A 397 16.77 -53.87 17.72
N ASP A 398 15.90 -53.32 18.55
CA ASP A 398 15.29 -54.07 19.65
C ASP A 398 14.35 -55.16 19.10
N GLN A 399 13.62 -54.89 18.02
CA GLN A 399 12.82 -55.91 17.32
C GLN A 399 13.68 -56.99 16.65
N GLU A 400 14.79 -56.64 16.01
CA GLU A 400 15.74 -57.60 15.41
C GLU A 400 16.44 -58.46 16.47
N ASN A 401 16.75 -57.88 17.63
CA ASN A 401 17.30 -58.60 18.77
C ASN A 401 16.26 -59.56 19.38
N LEU A 402 14.99 -59.15 19.47
CA LEU A 402 13.89 -60.01 19.93
C LEU A 402 13.60 -61.16 18.96
N SER A 403 13.72 -60.94 17.65
CA SER A 403 13.53 -62.01 16.66
C SER A 403 14.69 -62.99 16.65
N SER A 404 15.93 -62.52 16.82
CA SER A 404 17.11 -63.39 16.85
C SER A 404 17.22 -64.20 18.14
N THR A 405 16.85 -63.66 19.31
CA THR A 405 16.74 -64.46 20.54
C THR A 405 15.63 -65.51 20.42
N GLY A 406 14.47 -65.16 19.86
CA GLY A 406 13.37 -66.11 19.63
C GLY A 406 13.70 -67.24 18.64
N GLU A 407 14.58 -67.02 17.66
CA GLU A 407 15.07 -68.08 16.76
C GLU A 407 16.09 -68.98 17.46
N SER A 408 17.00 -68.42 18.25
CA SER A 408 18.00 -69.20 19.00
C SER A 408 17.40 -70.03 20.16
N GLU A 409 16.28 -69.60 20.76
CA GLU A 409 15.53 -70.44 21.72
C GLU A 409 14.79 -71.59 21.01
N LYS A 410 14.23 -71.35 19.82
CA LYS A 410 13.58 -72.40 19.01
C LYS A 410 14.56 -73.43 18.43
N GLU A 411 15.81 -73.05 18.16
CA GLU A 411 16.86 -74.00 17.79
C GLU A 411 17.29 -74.87 18.98
N ARG A 412 17.42 -74.31 20.19
CA ARG A 412 17.75 -75.09 21.39
C ARG A 412 16.65 -76.07 21.80
N GLU A 413 15.38 -75.71 21.61
CA GLU A 413 14.24 -76.62 21.84
C GLU A 413 14.12 -77.74 20.78
N ARG A 414 14.79 -77.61 19.62
CA ARG A 414 14.83 -78.66 18.58
C ARG A 414 16.00 -79.64 18.74
N GLU A 415 17.03 -79.26 19.49
CA GLU A 415 18.19 -80.09 19.80
C GLU A 415 18.09 -80.82 21.16
N SER A 416 17.00 -80.59 21.90
CA SER A 416 16.62 -81.32 23.13
C SER A 416 15.57 -82.38 22.81
#